data_AF-A0A2E7UTB4-F1
#
_entry.id   AF-A0A2E7UTB4-F1
#
_cell.length_a   1.000
_cell.length_b   1.000
_cell.length_c   1.000
_cell.angle_alpha   90.00
_cell.angle_beta   90.00
_cell.angle_gamma   90.00
#
_symmetry.space_group_name_H-M   'P 1'
#
loop_
_entity.id
_entity.type
_entity.pdbx_description
1 polymer ?
#
loop_
_entity_poly.entity_id
_entity_poly.type
_entity_poly.pdbx_seq_one_letter_code
_entity_poly.pdbx_strand_id
1 'polypeptide(L)'
;MPVGLRTLLPSLLRPLPELAVSEAASSQNLGTIDDDLRAAFVHAQTETIAAVARTVRALDTGMSELDVAQRLEAEVDNRGFVTWFQRPRVLFGAPVRPPLRMSADRALKRGTIVEIDLAPANADAYGDFTTTICFGVDEEPEIIRDARALCAASCGFASRWKCTGEVFVFADAWANNRLASLGDADAIGHACLPRRGRTGWA
;
A
#
# COMPACT_ATOMS: atom_id res chain seq x y z
N MET A 1 -35.01 46.15 46.25
CA MET A 1 -33.60 46.59 46.39
C MET A 1 -32.72 45.55 45.70
N PRO A 2 -31.87 45.94 44.74
CA PRO A 2 -31.33 45.07 43.69
C PRO A 2 -29.88 44.63 43.94
N VAL A 3 -29.49 43.45 43.46
CA VAL A 3 -28.17 43.10 42.86
C VAL A 3 -28.45 41.79 42.08
N GLY A 4 -28.26 41.63 40.78
CA GLY A 4 -27.25 42.17 39.88
C GLY A 4 -26.29 41.03 39.49
N LEU A 5 -26.68 40.13 38.60
CA LEU A 5 -25.76 39.23 37.91
C LEU A 5 -26.17 39.07 36.45
N ARG A 6 -25.65 40.03 35.66
CA ARG A 6 -25.40 39.86 34.23
C ARG A 6 -24.21 38.92 34.10
N THR A 7 -24.39 37.78 33.45
CA THR A 7 -23.28 37.05 32.86
C THR A 7 -23.52 37.01 31.35
N LEU A 8 -22.77 37.88 30.67
CA LEU A 8 -22.58 37.93 29.25
C LEU A 8 -21.93 36.61 28.81
N LEU A 9 -22.60 35.84 27.96
CA LEU A 9 -21.93 34.88 27.08
C LEU A 9 -21.65 35.61 25.77
N PRO A 10 -20.38 35.93 25.44
CA PRO A 10 -20.05 36.40 24.11
C PRO A 10 -20.01 35.24 23.12
N SER A 11 -20.89 35.35 22.13
CA SER A 11 -20.70 34.95 20.74
C SER A 11 -19.27 34.56 20.36
N LEU A 12 -18.98 33.26 20.27
CA LEU A 12 -17.82 32.70 19.58
C LEU A 12 -18.24 31.48 18.75
N LEU A 13 -19.29 31.64 17.95
CA LEU A 13 -19.42 30.88 16.70
C LEU A 13 -18.67 31.68 15.63
N ARG A 14 -17.36 31.44 15.52
CA ARG A 14 -16.67 31.79 14.27
C ARG A 14 -17.12 30.77 13.23
N PRO A 15 -17.65 31.18 12.08
CA PRO A 15 -17.84 30.25 10.97
C PRO A 15 -16.47 29.66 10.62
N LEU A 16 -16.40 28.34 10.49
CA LEU A 16 -15.23 27.67 9.92
C LEU A 16 -14.99 28.29 8.54
N PRO A 17 -13.73 28.63 8.18
CA PRO A 17 -13.45 29.10 6.84
C PRO A 17 -13.88 28.02 5.84
N GLU A 18 -14.66 28.42 4.83
CA GLU A 18 -14.91 27.60 3.64
C GLU A 18 -13.54 27.18 3.10
N LEU A 19 -13.19 25.91 3.32
CA LEU A 19 -12.10 25.27 2.63
C LEU A 19 -12.48 25.30 1.16
N ALA A 20 -11.90 26.24 0.42
CA ALA A 20 -11.91 26.22 -1.02
C ALA A 20 -11.36 24.87 -1.46
N VAL A 21 -12.27 23.98 -1.87
CA VAL A 21 -11.91 22.73 -2.52
C VAL A 21 -11.26 23.14 -3.83
N SER A 22 -9.92 23.18 -3.83
CA SER A 22 -9.14 23.29 -5.05
C SER A 22 -9.43 22.05 -5.88
N GLU A 23 -10.42 22.14 -6.77
CA GLU A 23 -10.61 21.23 -7.89
C GLU A 23 -9.38 21.32 -8.81
N ALA A 24 -8.31 20.62 -8.42
CA ALA A 24 -7.15 20.37 -9.24
C ALA A 24 -6.93 18.86 -9.37
N ALA A 25 -8.00 18.14 -9.70
CA ALA A 25 -7.88 16.82 -10.30
C ALA A 25 -8.13 17.01 -11.80
N SER A 26 -7.02 17.14 -12.54
CA SER A 26 -6.98 16.90 -13.96
C SER A 26 -7.79 15.63 -14.25
N SER A 27 -8.98 15.77 -14.83
CA SER A 27 -9.76 14.66 -15.38
C SER A 27 -9.03 14.16 -16.64
N GLN A 28 -7.88 13.53 -16.40
CA GLN A 28 -7.20 12.78 -17.43
C GLN A 28 -8.21 11.75 -17.91
N ASN A 29 -8.47 11.78 -19.22
CA ASN A 29 -9.33 10.83 -19.90
C ASN A 29 -8.72 9.45 -19.63
N LEU A 30 -9.21 8.74 -18.62
CA LEU A 30 -8.57 7.54 -18.04
C LEU A 30 -8.54 6.35 -19.01
N GLY A 31 -9.11 6.52 -20.22
CA GLY A 31 -9.31 5.46 -21.18
C GLY A 31 -10.30 4.42 -20.65
N THR A 32 -11.13 3.88 -21.51
CA THR A 32 -11.83 2.65 -21.13
C THR A 32 -10.80 1.52 -21.11
N ILE A 33 -10.65 0.83 -19.98
CA ILE A 33 -9.84 -0.39 -19.91
C ILE A 33 -10.56 -1.45 -20.75
N ASP A 34 -10.04 -1.72 -21.95
CA ASP A 34 -10.50 -2.81 -22.80
C ASP A 34 -10.07 -4.19 -22.25
N ASP A 35 -10.57 -5.25 -22.88
CA ASP A 35 -10.35 -6.62 -22.40
C ASP A 35 -8.88 -7.07 -22.54
N ASP A 36 -8.17 -6.58 -23.56
CA ASP A 36 -6.76 -6.90 -23.80
C ASP A 36 -5.88 -6.26 -22.70
N LEU A 37 -6.08 -4.98 -22.43
CA LEU A 37 -5.39 -4.27 -21.35
C LEU A 37 -5.75 -4.86 -19.98
N ARG A 38 -7.01 -5.24 -19.76
CA ARG A 38 -7.42 -5.97 -18.55
C ARG A 38 -6.66 -7.29 -18.40
N ALA A 39 -6.56 -8.07 -19.48
CA ALA A 39 -5.83 -9.33 -19.48
C ALA A 39 -4.33 -9.11 -19.19
N ALA A 40 -3.74 -8.05 -19.72
CA ALA A 40 -2.35 -7.68 -19.43
C ALA A 40 -2.13 -7.35 -17.94
N PHE A 41 -3.03 -6.59 -17.31
CA PHE A 41 -2.98 -6.33 -15.86
C PHE A 41 -3.14 -7.60 -15.03
N VAL A 42 -4.09 -8.47 -15.39
CA VAL A 42 -4.29 -9.76 -14.70
C VAL A 42 -3.03 -10.63 -14.79
N HIS A 43 -2.43 -10.71 -15.97
CA HIS A 43 -1.19 -11.46 -16.18
C HIS A 43 -0.04 -10.88 -15.36
N ALA A 44 0.21 -9.57 -15.47
CA ALA A 44 1.26 -8.89 -14.72
C ALA A 44 1.11 -9.08 -13.20
N GLN A 45 -0.10 -8.89 -12.67
CA GLN A 45 -0.37 -9.10 -11.25
C GLN A 45 -0.13 -10.54 -10.80
N THR A 46 -0.59 -11.51 -11.59
CA THR A 46 -0.43 -12.94 -11.29
C THR A 46 1.06 -13.32 -11.24
N GLU A 47 1.85 -12.86 -12.20
CA GLU A 47 3.29 -13.15 -12.26
C GLU A 47 4.06 -12.46 -11.13
N THR A 48 3.72 -11.22 -10.76
CA THR A 48 4.30 -10.52 -9.59
C THR A 48 4.02 -11.29 -8.31
N ILE A 49 2.76 -11.67 -8.05
CA ILE A 49 2.38 -12.46 -6.86
C ILE A 49 3.17 -13.77 -6.83
N ALA A 50 3.29 -14.44 -7.98
CA ALA A 50 3.99 -15.72 -8.07
C ALA A 50 5.51 -15.58 -7.83
N ALA A 51 6.13 -14.47 -8.26
CA ALA A 51 7.52 -14.12 -7.96
C ALA A 51 7.72 -13.93 -6.45
N VAL A 52 6.88 -13.10 -5.83
CA VAL A 52 6.95 -12.81 -4.39
C VAL A 52 6.73 -14.07 -3.56
N ALA A 53 5.74 -14.89 -3.90
CA ALA A 53 5.48 -16.15 -3.20
C ALA A 53 6.66 -17.13 -3.26
N ARG A 54 7.40 -17.16 -4.38
CA ARG A 54 8.64 -17.96 -4.50
C ARG A 54 9.77 -17.40 -3.66
N THR A 55 9.98 -16.08 -3.67
CA THR A 55 10.97 -15.44 -2.80
C THR A 55 10.66 -15.69 -1.33
N VAL A 56 9.41 -15.49 -0.89
CA VAL A 56 8.97 -15.72 0.49
C VAL A 56 9.26 -17.15 0.94
N ARG A 57 8.96 -18.16 0.10
CA ARG A 57 9.25 -19.57 0.40
C ARG A 57 10.74 -19.89 0.49
N ALA A 58 11.58 -19.06 -0.11
CA ALA A 58 13.02 -19.26 -0.15
C ALA A 58 13.79 -18.33 0.80
N LEU A 59 13.09 -17.57 1.64
CA LEU A 59 13.71 -16.79 2.71
C LEU A 59 14.43 -17.74 3.67
N ASP A 60 15.62 -17.34 4.09
CA ASP A 60 16.42 -18.07 5.05
C ASP A 60 17.05 -17.12 6.09
N THR A 61 17.38 -17.68 7.25
CA THR A 61 18.07 -16.95 8.30
C THR A 61 19.41 -16.44 7.77
N GLY A 62 19.72 -15.17 8.06
CA GLY A 62 20.95 -14.54 7.61
C GLY A 62 20.82 -13.70 6.34
N MET A 63 19.78 -13.88 5.52
CA MET A 63 19.55 -13.04 4.34
C MET A 63 19.37 -11.57 4.75
N SER A 64 20.03 -10.64 4.06
CA SER A 64 19.81 -9.20 4.22
C SER A 64 18.60 -8.71 3.42
N GLU A 65 18.16 -7.46 3.66
CA GLU A 65 17.11 -6.83 2.84
C GLU A 65 17.54 -6.78 1.36
N LEU A 66 18.83 -6.53 1.10
CA LEU A 66 19.39 -6.50 -0.24
C LEU A 66 19.43 -7.89 -0.91
N ASP A 67 19.75 -8.95 -0.17
CA ASP A 67 19.73 -10.32 -0.70
C ASP A 67 18.33 -10.72 -1.15
N VAL A 68 17.31 -10.38 -0.35
CA VAL A 68 15.90 -10.65 -0.69
C VAL A 68 15.48 -9.85 -1.92
N ALA A 69 15.88 -8.58 -2.02
CA ALA A 69 15.59 -7.75 -3.18
C ALA A 69 16.25 -8.28 -4.46
N GLN A 70 17.54 -8.65 -4.41
CA GLN A 70 18.25 -9.25 -5.55
C GLN A 70 17.59 -10.55 -6.00
N ARG A 71 17.12 -11.37 -5.04
CA ARG A 71 16.35 -12.57 -5.35
C ARG A 71 15.04 -12.25 -6.05
N LEU A 72 14.30 -11.23 -5.59
CA LEU A 72 13.06 -10.78 -6.25
C LEU A 72 13.31 -10.33 -7.69
N GLU A 73 14.39 -9.59 -7.93
CA GLU A 73 14.78 -9.18 -9.29
C GLU A 73 15.05 -10.41 -10.17
N ALA A 74 15.85 -11.37 -9.68
CA ALA A 74 16.12 -12.61 -10.42
C ALA A 74 14.87 -13.47 -10.69
N GLU A 75 13.91 -13.49 -9.76
CA GLU A 75 12.62 -14.16 -9.96
C GLU A 75 11.77 -13.46 -11.02
N VAL A 76 11.82 -12.13 -11.11
CA VAL A 76 11.06 -11.31 -12.06
C VAL A 76 11.62 -11.38 -13.48
N ASP A 77 12.94 -11.40 -13.64
CA ASP A 77 13.61 -11.34 -14.95
C ASP A 77 13.14 -12.45 -15.92
N ASN A 78 12.71 -13.60 -15.39
CA ASN A 78 12.31 -14.75 -16.19
C ASN A 78 10.80 -14.84 -16.47
N ARG A 79 10.04 -13.73 -16.32
CA ARG A 79 8.55 -13.74 -16.33
C ARG A 79 7.89 -12.82 -17.36
N GLY A 80 8.66 -12.35 -18.35
CA GLY A 80 8.10 -11.47 -19.39
C GLY A 80 7.93 -10.01 -18.95
N PHE A 81 8.49 -9.62 -17.81
CA PHE A 81 8.65 -8.21 -17.46
C PHE A 81 9.84 -7.61 -18.22
N VAL A 82 9.72 -6.35 -18.61
CA VAL A 82 10.72 -5.63 -19.43
C VAL A 82 11.26 -4.39 -18.75
N THR A 83 10.61 -3.92 -17.69
CA THR A 83 11.04 -2.75 -16.90
C THR A 83 10.41 -2.78 -15.51
N TRP A 84 10.72 -1.77 -14.70
CA TRP A 84 10.13 -1.55 -13.39
C TRP A 84 9.31 -0.25 -13.39
N PHE A 85 8.11 -0.30 -12.82
CA PHE A 85 7.45 0.90 -12.30
C PHE A 85 8.05 1.24 -10.93
N GLN A 86 8.22 0.22 -10.08
CA GLN A 86 8.92 0.30 -8.82
C GLN A 86 9.79 -0.94 -8.64
N ARG A 87 11.11 -0.73 -8.47
CA ARG A 87 12.04 -1.82 -8.12
C ARG A 87 11.73 -2.38 -6.74
N PRO A 88 12.12 -3.63 -6.43
CA PRO A 88 11.82 -4.23 -5.15
C PRO A 88 12.35 -3.40 -3.98
N ARG A 89 11.47 -3.20 -3.00
CA ARG A 89 11.77 -2.61 -1.70
C ARG A 89 11.46 -3.67 -0.66
N VAL A 90 12.45 -3.96 0.18
CA VAL A 90 12.36 -4.93 1.26
C VAL A 90 12.71 -4.23 2.56
N LEU A 91 11.85 -4.34 3.57
CA LEU A 91 12.08 -3.74 4.88
C LEU A 91 11.87 -4.75 5.99
N PHE A 92 12.85 -4.83 6.90
CA PHE A 92 12.76 -5.64 8.09
C PHE A 92 12.34 -4.80 9.30
N GLY A 93 11.47 -5.38 10.14
CA GLY A 93 11.09 -4.88 11.45
C GLY A 93 10.01 -3.81 11.48
N ALA A 94 9.35 -3.50 10.35
CA ALA A 94 8.27 -2.50 10.26
C ALA A 94 8.63 -1.14 10.91
N PRO A 95 9.69 -0.45 10.45
CA PRO A 95 10.13 0.80 11.07
C PRO A 95 9.07 1.90 10.92
N VAL A 96 8.83 2.64 12.02
CA VAL A 96 7.92 3.83 12.02
C VAL A 96 8.33 4.84 10.95
N ARG A 97 9.62 4.96 10.67
CA ARG A 97 10.18 5.77 9.58
C ARG A 97 11.03 4.88 8.68
N PRO A 98 10.50 4.45 7.53
CA PRO A 98 11.24 3.60 6.61
C PRO A 98 12.53 4.27 6.12
N PRO A 99 13.68 3.56 6.13
CA PRO A 99 14.89 4.08 5.54
C PRO A 99 14.74 4.20 4.02
N LEU A 100 15.48 5.15 3.43
CA LEU A 100 15.52 5.34 1.97
C LEU A 100 16.23 4.21 1.24
N ARG A 101 17.07 3.44 1.94
CA ARG A 101 17.88 2.36 1.36
C ARG A 101 17.69 1.07 2.15
N MET A 102 17.66 -0.03 1.42
CA MET A 102 17.71 -1.38 1.99
C MET A 102 19.08 -1.63 2.60
N SER A 103 19.11 -2.33 3.73
CA SER A 103 20.32 -2.70 4.45
C SER A 103 20.94 -3.97 3.87
N ALA A 104 22.25 -3.92 3.62
CA ALA A 104 23.06 -5.10 3.32
C ALA A 104 23.53 -5.85 4.58
N ASP A 105 23.44 -5.22 5.76
CA ASP A 105 24.00 -5.75 7.00
C ASP A 105 22.94 -6.35 7.93
N ARG A 106 21.68 -5.92 7.79
CA ARG A 106 20.59 -6.37 8.66
C ARG A 106 20.14 -7.77 8.26
N ALA A 107 20.63 -8.76 8.98
CA ALA A 107 20.27 -10.17 8.78
C ALA A 107 18.83 -10.50 9.21
N LEU A 108 18.15 -11.29 8.39
CA LEU A 108 16.86 -11.90 8.67
C LEU A 108 16.98 -12.92 9.81
N LYS A 109 16.03 -12.89 10.74
CA LYS A 109 15.95 -13.80 11.89
C LYS A 109 14.50 -14.14 12.19
N ARG A 110 14.27 -15.27 12.86
CA ARG A 110 12.92 -15.67 13.31
C ARG A 110 12.24 -14.54 14.09
N GLY A 111 10.97 -14.30 13.79
CA GLY A 111 10.16 -13.22 14.38
C GLY A 111 10.31 -11.86 13.70
N THR A 112 11.17 -11.72 12.69
CA THR A 112 11.29 -10.48 11.92
C THR A 112 10.05 -10.27 11.04
N ILE A 113 9.41 -9.11 11.17
CA ILE A 113 8.42 -8.65 10.19
C ILE A 113 9.17 -8.28 8.91
N VAL A 114 8.73 -8.82 7.77
CA VAL A 114 9.29 -8.55 6.45
C VAL A 114 8.19 -7.93 5.59
N GLU A 115 8.40 -6.69 5.16
CA GLU A 115 7.59 -6.01 4.16
C GLU A 115 8.30 -6.10 2.80
N ILE A 116 7.58 -6.51 1.77
CA ILE A 116 8.05 -6.60 0.38
C ILE A 116 7.11 -5.78 -0.48
N ASP A 117 7.65 -4.88 -1.29
CA ASP A 117 6.88 -4.02 -2.19
C ASP A 117 7.58 -3.89 -3.54
N LEU A 118 6.86 -4.16 -4.64
CA LEU A 118 7.42 -4.10 -5.99
C LEU A 118 6.33 -3.94 -7.05
N ALA A 119 6.70 -3.33 -8.17
CA ALA A 119 5.84 -3.19 -9.33
C ALA A 119 6.63 -3.40 -10.64
N PRO A 120 6.93 -4.66 -11.04
CA PRO A 120 7.50 -4.94 -12.34
C PRO A 120 6.46 -4.71 -13.45
N ALA A 121 6.93 -4.32 -14.64
CA ALA A 121 6.10 -3.92 -15.76
C ALA A 121 6.45 -4.69 -17.04
N ASN A 122 5.42 -5.20 -17.71
CA ASN A 122 5.53 -5.81 -19.03
C ASN A 122 5.32 -4.73 -20.12
N ALA A 123 5.00 -5.14 -21.35
CA ALA A 123 4.78 -4.21 -22.45
C ALA A 123 3.64 -3.21 -22.15
N ASP A 124 2.57 -3.68 -21.52
CA ASP A 124 1.26 -3.04 -21.53
C ASP A 124 0.76 -2.63 -20.13
N ALA A 125 1.22 -3.34 -19.10
CA ALA A 125 0.76 -3.23 -17.71
C ALA A 125 1.88 -3.49 -16.70
N TYR A 126 1.56 -3.32 -15.42
CA TYR A 126 2.42 -3.69 -14.30
C TYR A 126 1.61 -4.46 -13.26
N GLY A 127 2.32 -5.29 -12.49
CA GLY A 127 1.73 -5.97 -11.33
C GLY A 127 2.26 -5.30 -10.08
N ASP A 128 1.42 -4.54 -9.39
CA ASP A 128 1.77 -3.79 -8.18
C ASP A 128 1.36 -4.60 -6.95
N PHE A 129 2.33 -4.96 -6.11
CA PHE A 129 2.06 -5.87 -5.02
C PHE A 129 2.93 -5.59 -3.80
N THR A 130 2.24 -5.38 -2.68
CA THR A 130 2.87 -5.32 -1.37
C THR A 130 2.42 -6.51 -0.53
N THR A 131 3.33 -7.11 0.22
CA THR A 131 2.99 -8.09 1.25
C THR A 131 3.84 -7.94 2.48
N THR A 132 3.25 -8.28 3.63
CA THR A 132 3.92 -8.31 4.92
C THR A 132 3.75 -9.69 5.53
N ILE A 133 4.84 -10.24 6.04
CA ILE A 133 4.88 -11.52 6.75
C ILE A 133 5.69 -11.39 8.04
N CYS A 134 5.56 -12.36 8.95
CA CYS A 134 6.49 -12.54 10.06
C CYS A 134 7.32 -13.80 9.79
N PHE A 135 8.63 -13.66 9.70
CA PHE A 135 9.50 -14.74 9.25
C PHE A 135 9.68 -15.82 10.32
N GLY A 136 9.46 -17.07 9.93
CA GLY A 136 9.80 -18.26 10.71
C GLY A 136 9.02 -18.40 12.00
N VAL A 137 7.81 -17.82 12.13
CA VAL A 137 6.93 -18.02 13.29
C VAL A 137 5.84 -19.04 12.97
N ASP A 138 5.35 -19.75 14.01
CA ASP A 138 4.30 -20.76 13.85
C ASP A 138 2.90 -20.12 13.83
N GLU A 139 2.75 -19.00 14.55
CA GLU A 139 1.53 -18.19 14.59
C GLU A 139 1.80 -16.78 14.05
N GLU A 140 0.98 -16.33 13.10
CA GLU A 140 1.07 -14.98 12.51
C GLU A 140 0.72 -13.92 13.57
N PRO A 141 1.55 -12.88 13.78
CA PRO A 141 1.24 -11.80 14.69
C PRO A 141 -0.09 -11.13 14.36
N GLU A 142 -0.86 -10.77 15.39
CA GLU A 142 -2.19 -10.18 15.25
C GLU A 142 -2.22 -8.97 14.32
N ILE A 143 -1.22 -8.09 14.41
CA ILE A 143 -1.12 -6.91 13.53
C ILE A 143 -1.06 -7.26 12.04
N ILE A 144 -0.36 -8.34 11.65
CA ILE A 144 -0.28 -8.77 10.25
C ILE A 144 -1.60 -9.43 9.83
N ARG A 145 -2.18 -10.25 10.70
CA ARG A 145 -3.48 -10.88 10.48
C ARG A 145 -4.58 -9.83 10.25
N ASP A 146 -4.59 -8.78 11.06
CA ASP A 146 -5.57 -7.69 10.97
C ASP A 146 -5.34 -6.84 9.72
N ALA A 147 -4.09 -6.51 9.39
CA ALA A 147 -3.77 -5.82 8.14
C ALA A 147 -4.23 -6.62 6.91
N ARG A 148 -4.04 -7.94 6.91
CA ARG A 148 -4.51 -8.84 5.84
C ARG A 148 -6.04 -8.88 5.77
N ALA A 149 -6.71 -8.94 6.92
CA ALA A 149 -8.18 -8.94 6.98
C ALA A 149 -8.77 -7.62 6.49
N LEU A 150 -8.15 -6.48 6.82
CA LEU A 150 -8.51 -5.16 6.29
C LEU A 150 -8.35 -5.12 4.77
N CYS A 151 -7.19 -5.55 4.25
CA CYS A 151 -6.93 -5.61 2.81
C CYS A 151 -8.00 -6.41 2.08
N ALA A 152 -8.30 -7.62 2.55
CA ALA A 152 -9.33 -8.48 1.96
C ALA A 152 -10.74 -7.83 2.00
N ALA A 153 -11.08 -7.19 3.12
CA ALA A 153 -12.36 -6.49 3.27
C ALA A 153 -12.48 -5.32 2.29
N SER A 154 -11.42 -4.49 2.17
CA SER A 154 -11.37 -3.35 1.25
C SER A 154 -11.43 -3.78 -0.21
N CYS A 155 -10.68 -4.81 -0.60
CA CYS A 155 -10.77 -5.39 -1.96
C CYS A 155 -12.18 -5.93 -2.24
N GLY A 156 -12.79 -6.64 -1.28
CA GLY A 156 -14.15 -7.14 -1.38
C GLY A 156 -15.18 -6.03 -1.54
N PHE A 157 -15.05 -4.94 -0.79
CA PHE A 157 -15.90 -3.76 -0.92
C PHE A 157 -15.72 -3.09 -2.28
N ALA A 158 -14.48 -2.82 -2.68
CA ALA A 158 -14.14 -2.17 -3.96
C ALA A 158 -14.67 -2.96 -5.17
N SER A 159 -14.62 -4.30 -5.11
CA SER A 159 -15.13 -5.17 -6.18
C SER A 159 -16.63 -5.01 -6.46
N ARG A 160 -17.41 -4.55 -5.47
CA ARG A 160 -18.87 -4.41 -5.56
C ARG A 160 -19.32 -2.97 -5.78
N TRP A 161 -18.65 -1.99 -5.18
CA TRP A 161 -19.17 -0.61 -5.07
C TRP A 161 -18.32 0.47 -5.76
N LYS A 162 -17.09 0.14 -6.22
CA LYS A 162 -16.19 0.85 -7.16
C LYS A 162 -15.87 2.36 -6.95
N CYS A 163 -16.46 3.10 -6.02
CA CYS A 163 -16.07 4.49 -5.78
C CYS A 163 -14.81 4.54 -4.88
N THR A 164 -13.68 5.00 -5.43
CA THR A 164 -12.37 5.04 -4.72
C THR A 164 -12.42 5.76 -3.37
N GLY A 165 -13.17 6.88 -3.28
CA GLY A 165 -13.35 7.61 -2.02
C GLY A 165 -14.11 6.82 -0.94
N GLU A 166 -15.06 5.96 -1.35
CA GLU A 166 -15.82 5.13 -0.41
C GLU A 166 -14.98 3.98 0.17
N VAL A 167 -13.99 3.50 -0.59
CA VAL A 167 -13.09 2.44 -0.10
C VAL A 167 -12.26 2.96 1.08
N PHE A 168 -11.77 4.19 1.02
CA PHE A 168 -11.03 4.80 2.14
C PHE A 168 -11.90 4.91 3.39
N VAL A 169 -13.12 5.46 3.25
CA VAL A 169 -14.09 5.56 4.35
C VAL A 169 -14.41 4.18 4.94
N PHE A 170 -14.59 3.17 4.08
CA PHE A 170 -14.81 1.80 4.52
C PHE A 170 -13.63 1.26 5.31
N ALA A 171 -12.39 1.44 4.83
CA ALA A 171 -11.20 0.95 5.50
C ALA A 171 -10.97 1.62 6.85
N ASP A 172 -11.17 2.93 6.92
CA ASP A 172 -11.07 3.70 8.17
C ASP A 172 -12.13 3.23 9.18
N ALA A 173 -13.40 3.09 8.75
CA ALA A 173 -14.45 2.55 9.61
C ALA A 173 -14.16 1.10 10.06
N TRP A 174 -13.59 0.26 9.18
CA TRP A 174 -13.20 -1.11 9.53
C TRP A 174 -12.11 -1.12 10.59
N ALA A 175 -11.08 -0.27 10.46
CA ALA A 175 -9.98 -0.14 11.40
C ALA A 175 -10.47 0.38 12.76
N ASN A 176 -11.28 1.46 12.76
CA ASN A 176 -11.85 2.05 13.97
C ASN A 176 -12.71 1.05 14.76
N ASN A 177 -13.52 0.23 14.08
CA ASN A 177 -14.33 -0.83 14.72
C ASN A 177 -13.49 -1.95 15.36
N ARG A 178 -12.19 -1.97 15.11
CA ARG A 178 -11.21 -2.91 15.69
C ARG A 178 -10.17 -2.23 16.58
N LEU A 179 -10.44 -1.00 17.01
CA LEU A 179 -9.54 -0.21 17.86
C LEU A 179 -8.16 0.02 17.20
N ALA A 180 -8.12 0.07 15.87
CA ALA A 180 -6.94 0.37 15.07
C ALA A 180 -7.11 1.70 14.32
N SER A 181 -6.04 2.19 13.72
CA SER A 181 -6.03 3.42 12.91
C SER A 181 -5.20 3.22 11.65
N LEU A 182 -5.58 3.91 10.56
CA LEU A 182 -4.76 4.02 9.34
C LEU A 182 -3.60 5.03 9.49
N GLY A 183 -3.45 5.63 10.68
CA GLY A 183 -2.45 6.67 10.95
C GLY A 183 -2.79 7.96 10.20
N ASP A 184 -1.76 8.59 9.63
CA ASP A 184 -1.88 9.84 8.86
C ASP A 184 -2.16 9.59 7.36
N ALA A 185 -2.58 8.38 6.98
CA ALA A 185 -2.86 8.05 5.58
C ALA A 185 -4.06 8.85 5.04
N ASP A 186 -3.90 9.46 3.87
CA ASP A 186 -4.94 10.19 3.14
C ASP A 186 -5.60 9.36 2.02
N ALA A 187 -5.05 8.17 1.73
CA ALA A 187 -5.57 7.21 0.78
C ALA A 187 -5.15 5.77 1.16
N ILE A 188 -5.87 4.78 0.64
CA ILE A 188 -5.58 3.33 0.81
C ILE A 188 -5.19 2.65 -0.52
N GLY A 189 -4.70 3.44 -1.48
CA GLY A 189 -4.29 2.99 -2.80
C GLY A 189 -4.22 4.16 -3.80
N HIS A 190 -3.78 3.86 -5.02
CA HIS A 190 -3.74 4.81 -6.12
C HIS A 190 -4.24 4.18 -7.42
N ALA A 191 -4.73 5.02 -8.34
CA ALA A 191 -5.09 4.57 -9.67
C ALA A 191 -3.86 3.99 -10.37
N CYS A 192 -4.02 2.83 -10.98
CA CYS A 192 -2.98 2.23 -11.80
C CYS A 192 -3.20 2.58 -13.27
N LEU A 193 -2.33 3.42 -13.84
CA LEU A 193 -2.48 3.90 -15.22
C LEU A 193 -1.64 3.05 -16.19
N PRO A 194 -2.15 2.69 -17.37
CA PRO A 194 -1.37 2.01 -18.40
C PRO A 194 -0.07 2.76 -18.68
N ARG A 195 1.01 2.01 -18.87
CA ARG A 195 2.43 2.40 -18.91
C ARG A 195 2.71 3.91 -19.15
N ARG A 196 2.60 4.70 -18.08
CA ARG A 196 3.33 5.96 -17.88
C ARG A 196 4.16 5.81 -16.61
N GLY A 197 5.16 4.93 -16.67
CA GLY A 197 6.11 4.79 -15.58
C GLY A 197 6.95 6.05 -15.44
N ARG A 198 7.10 6.54 -14.20
CA ARG A 198 8.25 7.39 -13.86
C ARG A 198 9.49 6.53 -13.99
N THR A 199 10.33 6.80 -14.98
CA THR A 199 11.70 6.30 -15.00
C THR A 199 12.49 7.07 -13.94
N GLY A 200 12.72 6.45 -12.78
CA GLY A 200 13.76 6.90 -11.84
C GLY A 200 13.32 6.96 -10.39
N TRP A 201 14.03 6.22 -9.55
CA TRP A 201 14.42 6.73 -8.24
C TRP A 201 15.81 7.37 -8.41
N ALA A 202 15.90 8.65 -8.05
CA ALA A 202 17.09 9.30 -7.54
C ALA A 202 16.87 9.49 -6.03
#